data_AF-A0A3B9W014-F1
#
_entry.id   AF-A0A3B9W014-F1
#
_cell.length_a   1.000
_cell.length_b   1.000
_cell.length_c   1.000
_cell.angle_alpha   90.00
_cell.angle_beta   90.00
_cell.angle_gamma   90.00
#
_symmetry.space_group_name_H-M   'P 1'
#
loop_
_entity.id
_entity.type
_entity.pdbx_description
1 polymer ?
#
loop_
_entity_poly.entity_id
_entity_poly.type
_entity_poly.pdbx_seq_one_letter_code
_entity_poly.pdbx_strand_id
1 'polypeptide(L)'
;MASPHTSALPTVPFTLTRAGVIMTPEPGNDFEAEGVLNPASGRGPDGGLYLLPRLVATGNVSRVGLAKVIINDDGVPTGVEREGVVLAPDEGWERGLNNAGTEDPRTTWVPALGKHLMTYVAYGPLGPRLAFAHSEDLRSWERLG
;
A
#
# COMPACT_ATOMS: atom_id res chain seq x y z
N MET A 1 16.02 -36.43 29.46
CA MET A 1 15.86 -36.70 28.02
C MET A 1 15.32 -35.43 27.38
N ALA A 2 16.12 -34.74 26.55
CA ALA A 2 15.69 -33.54 25.83
C ALA A 2 15.09 -33.95 24.48
N SER A 3 13.90 -33.45 24.18
CA SER A 3 13.18 -33.71 22.93
C SER A 3 13.78 -32.89 21.78
N PRO A 4 14.16 -33.48 20.64
CA PRO A 4 14.68 -32.74 19.50
C PRO A 4 13.52 -32.22 18.66
N HIS A 5 13.02 -31.02 18.97
CA HIS A 5 12.10 -30.32 18.07
C HIS A 5 12.91 -29.54 17.04
N THR A 6 13.45 -30.23 16.04
CA THR A 6 13.86 -29.58 14.80
C THR A 6 12.58 -29.34 14.00
N SER A 7 12.02 -28.14 14.13
CA SER A 7 10.91 -27.69 13.27
C SER A 7 11.42 -27.65 11.83
N ALA A 8 11.07 -28.66 11.02
CA ALA A 8 11.32 -28.60 9.59
C ALA A 8 10.55 -27.40 9.03
N LEU A 9 11.28 -26.40 8.54
CA LEU A 9 10.65 -25.29 7.81
C LEU A 9 9.94 -25.87 6.58
N PRO A 10 8.71 -25.43 6.28
CA PRO A 10 7.98 -25.94 5.13
C PRO A 10 8.75 -25.64 3.84
N THR A 11 8.85 -26.63 2.96
CA THR A 11 9.38 -26.43 1.61
C THR A 11 8.34 -25.68 0.78
N VAL A 12 8.64 -24.43 0.43
CA VAL A 12 7.85 -23.65 -0.54
C VAL A 12 8.28 -24.05 -1.96
N PRO A 13 7.36 -24.44 -2.86
CA PRO A 13 7.69 -24.99 -4.18
C PRO A 13 8.10 -23.93 -5.21
N PHE A 14 8.69 -22.82 -4.76
CA PHE A 14 9.11 -21.72 -5.62
C PHE A 14 10.37 -21.04 -5.08
N THR A 15 11.19 -20.52 -5.99
CA THR A 15 12.33 -19.66 -5.68
C THR A 15 11.93 -18.21 -5.92
N LEU A 16 12.29 -17.33 -4.99
CA LEU A 16 12.12 -15.89 -5.15
C LEU A 16 13.41 -15.27 -5.68
N THR A 17 13.33 -14.59 -6.83
CA THR A 17 14.41 -13.75 -7.34
C THR A 17 14.03 -12.30 -7.14
N ARG A 18 14.92 -11.52 -6.52
CA ARG A 18 14.71 -10.08 -6.34
C ARG A 18 14.74 -9.38 -7.69
N ALA A 19 13.60 -8.81 -8.12
CA ALA A 19 13.52 -8.06 -9.37
C ALA A 19 14.25 -6.71 -9.32
N GLY A 20 14.27 -6.04 -8.17
CA GLY A 20 14.90 -4.73 -8.02
C GLY A 20 14.11 -3.80 -7.10
N VAL A 21 14.39 -2.51 -7.18
CA VAL A 21 13.55 -1.45 -6.61
C VAL A 21 12.77 -0.83 -7.76
N ILE A 22 11.44 -0.85 -7.69
CA ILE A 22 10.57 -0.35 -8.77
C ILE A 22 9.98 1.04 -8.46
N MET A 23 10.13 1.53 -7.23
CA MET A 23 9.68 2.84 -6.81
C MET A 23 10.62 3.40 -5.74
N THR A 24 11.06 4.64 -5.92
CA THR A 24 11.81 5.47 -4.96
C THR A 24 11.16 6.85 -4.93
N PRO A 25 11.32 7.66 -3.87
CA PRO A 25 10.80 9.03 -3.85
C PRO A 25 11.21 9.83 -5.10
N GLU A 26 10.27 10.57 -5.67
CA GLU A 26 10.53 11.52 -6.76
C GLU A 26 11.15 12.80 -6.20
N PRO A 27 12.29 13.25 -6.75
CA PRO A 27 12.90 14.51 -6.33
C PRO A 27 11.93 15.69 -6.44
N GLY A 28 11.77 16.43 -5.34
CA GLY A 28 10.89 17.61 -5.29
C GLY A 28 9.41 17.30 -5.01
N ASN A 29 9.03 16.04 -4.78
CA ASN A 29 7.69 15.69 -4.37
C ASN A 29 7.56 15.66 -2.84
N ASP A 30 6.96 16.72 -2.29
CA ASP A 30 6.77 16.90 -0.84
C ASP A 30 5.94 15.78 -0.20
N PHE A 31 5.11 15.08 -0.98
CA PHE A 31 4.27 14.00 -0.46
C PHE A 31 5.00 12.69 -0.21
N GLU A 32 6.22 12.54 -0.71
CA GLU A 32 7.05 11.35 -0.51
C GLU A 32 8.47 11.68 -0.05
N ALA A 33 8.67 12.91 0.44
CA ALA A 33 9.97 13.43 0.87
C ALA A 33 10.66 12.56 1.94
N GLU A 34 9.90 11.89 2.82
CA GLU A 34 10.43 10.99 3.85
C GLU A 34 10.37 9.51 3.44
N GLY A 35 9.75 9.18 2.30
CA GLY A 35 9.81 7.84 1.73
C GLY A 35 8.56 7.37 0.97
N VAL A 36 8.77 6.28 0.25
CA VAL A 36 7.72 5.44 -0.35
C VAL A 36 7.92 4.00 0.10
N LEU A 37 6.89 3.39 0.67
CA LEU A 37 7.01 2.06 1.27
C LEU A 37 5.66 1.38 1.44
N ASN A 38 5.69 0.18 2.03
CA ASN A 38 4.54 -0.59 2.50
C ASN A 38 3.31 -0.57 1.56
N PRO A 39 3.48 -0.83 0.25
CA PRO A 39 2.39 -0.72 -0.69
C PRO A 39 1.37 -1.85 -0.53
N ALA A 40 0.10 -1.54 -0.77
CA ALA A 40 -0.86 -2.55 -1.21
C ALA A 40 -0.74 -2.78 -2.73
N SER A 41 -1.55 -3.69 -3.27
CA SER A 41 -1.66 -3.87 -4.71
C SER A 41 -3.06 -4.27 -5.15
N GLY A 42 -3.44 -3.89 -6.36
CA GLY A 42 -4.74 -4.22 -6.94
C GLY A 42 -4.69 -4.29 -8.44
N ARG A 43 -5.74 -4.83 -9.06
CA ARG A 43 -5.92 -4.74 -10.52
C ARG A 43 -7.03 -3.75 -10.84
N GLY A 44 -6.72 -2.79 -11.71
CA GLY A 44 -7.71 -1.83 -12.19
C GLY A 44 -8.75 -2.49 -13.10
N PRO A 45 -9.85 -1.79 -13.44
CA PRO A 45 -10.81 -2.25 -14.44
C PRO A 45 -10.18 -2.49 -15.83
N ASP A 46 -9.04 -1.85 -16.11
CA ASP A 46 -8.22 -2.07 -17.31
C ASP A 46 -7.41 -3.39 -17.27
N GLY A 47 -7.48 -4.14 -16.16
CA GLY A 47 -6.69 -5.35 -15.91
C GLY A 47 -5.23 -5.07 -15.49
N GLY A 48 -4.80 -3.81 -15.48
CA GLY A 48 -3.45 -3.38 -15.13
C GLY A 48 -3.12 -3.65 -13.67
N LEU A 49 -1.84 -3.93 -13.38
CA LEU A 49 -1.36 -4.08 -12.00
C LEU A 49 -0.98 -2.72 -11.43
N TYR A 50 -1.49 -2.42 -10.25
CA TYR A 50 -1.25 -1.18 -9.53
C TYR A 50 -0.66 -1.45 -8.16
N LEU A 51 0.25 -0.56 -7.74
CA LEU A 51 0.64 -0.41 -6.34
C LEU A 51 -0.16 0.73 -5.72
N LEU A 52 -0.47 0.56 -4.44
CA LEU A 52 -1.00 1.62 -3.58
C LEU A 52 0.03 1.93 -2.49
N PRO A 53 1.09 2.67 -2.80
CA PRO A 53 2.19 2.94 -1.87
C PRO A 53 1.78 3.84 -0.72
N ARG A 54 2.37 3.64 0.45
CA ARG A 54 2.42 4.66 1.51
C ARG A 54 3.43 5.72 1.08
N LEU A 55 2.95 6.93 0.88
CA LEU A 55 3.76 8.12 0.61
C LEU A 55 3.90 8.92 1.90
N VAL A 56 5.12 9.18 2.35
CA VAL A 56 5.40 9.86 3.61
C VAL A 56 5.92 11.26 3.33
N ALA A 57 5.14 12.28 3.70
CA ALA A 57 5.60 13.66 3.70
C ALA A 57 6.39 13.98 4.97
N THR A 58 7.09 15.11 4.93
CA THR A 58 7.74 15.74 6.09
C THR A 58 6.84 15.75 7.33
N GLY A 59 7.41 15.35 8.47
CA GLY A 59 6.66 15.21 9.72
C GLY A 59 5.86 13.91 9.78
N ASN A 60 6.30 12.87 9.06
CA ASN A 60 5.70 11.55 9.03
C ASN A 60 4.18 11.57 8.80
N VAL A 61 3.74 12.40 7.84
CA VAL A 61 2.34 12.49 7.42
C VAL A 61 2.12 11.61 6.20
N SER A 62 1.43 10.50 6.41
CA SER A 62 1.26 9.45 5.42
C SER A 62 -0.04 9.58 4.62
N ARG A 63 0.03 9.20 3.35
CA ARG A 63 -1.11 9.07 2.43
C ARG A 63 -0.94 7.85 1.52
N VAL A 64 -2.04 7.33 0.98
CA VAL A 64 -2.01 6.26 -0.01
C VAL A 64 -1.97 6.85 -1.42
N GLY A 65 -0.91 6.52 -2.16
CA GLY A 65 -0.79 6.82 -3.58
C GLY A 65 -1.42 5.76 -4.48
N LEU A 66 -1.38 5.99 -5.78
CA LEU A 66 -1.63 5.00 -6.83
C LEU A 66 -0.50 5.09 -7.85
N ALA A 67 0.06 3.94 -8.22
CA ALA A 67 1.08 3.87 -9.25
C ALA A 67 0.90 2.60 -10.11
N LYS A 68 0.83 2.77 -11.42
CA LYS A 68 0.76 1.65 -12.37
C LYS A 68 2.11 0.97 -12.45
N VAL A 69 2.16 -0.36 -12.34
CA VAL A 69 3.41 -1.11 -12.46
C VAL A 69 3.81 -1.22 -13.93
N ILE A 70 5.04 -0.83 -14.24
CA ILE A 70 5.65 -1.03 -15.56
C ILE A 70 6.25 -2.43 -15.58
N ILE A 71 5.82 -3.24 -16.54
CA ILE A 71 6.26 -4.63 -16.75
C ILE A 71 6.94 -4.69 -18.12
N ASN A 72 8.15 -5.23 -18.18
CA ASN A 72 8.87 -5.40 -19.44
C ASN A 72 8.35 -6.61 -20.24
N ASP A 73 8.91 -6.84 -21.44
CA ASP A 73 8.50 -7.94 -22.34
C ASP A 73 8.71 -9.34 -21.73
N ASP A 74 9.62 -9.46 -20.76
CA ASP A 74 9.89 -10.71 -20.01
C ASP A 74 8.95 -10.92 -18.81
N GLY A 75 7.99 -10.02 -18.58
CA GLY A 75 7.05 -10.10 -17.46
C GLY A 75 7.62 -9.63 -16.10
N VAL A 76 8.77 -8.95 -16.10
CA VAL A 76 9.45 -8.47 -14.89
C VAL A 76 9.04 -7.02 -14.59
N PRO A 77 8.62 -6.70 -13.35
CA PRO A 77 8.40 -5.31 -12.93
C PRO A 77 9.72 -4.51 -12.92
N THR A 78 9.74 -3.37 -13.61
CA THR A 78 10.95 -2.54 -13.75
C THR A 78 10.78 -1.13 -13.20
N GLY A 79 9.55 -0.67 -12.98
CA GLY A 79 9.27 0.68 -12.50
C GLY A 79 7.79 0.89 -12.22
N VAL A 80 7.42 2.14 -11.98
CA VAL A 80 6.02 2.56 -11.84
C VAL A 80 5.76 3.89 -12.55
N GLU A 81 4.53 4.09 -12.99
CA GLU A 81 3.98 5.38 -13.41
C GLU A 81 3.05 5.89 -12.30
N ARG A 82 3.37 7.04 -11.70
CA ARG A 82 2.57 7.64 -10.61
C ARG A 82 1.28 8.23 -11.18
N GLU A 83 0.15 7.88 -10.56
CA GLU A 83 -1.16 8.45 -10.91
C GLU A 83 -1.70 9.45 -9.85
N GLY A 84 -1.03 9.57 -8.70
CA GLY A 84 -1.34 10.56 -7.66
C GLY A 84 -1.75 9.95 -6.33
N VAL A 85 -2.43 10.74 -5.49
CA VAL A 85 -2.91 10.35 -4.16
C VAL A 85 -4.37 9.93 -4.24
N VAL A 86 -4.72 8.79 -3.64
CA VAL A 86 -6.08 8.22 -3.65
C VAL A 86 -6.73 8.16 -2.27
N LEU A 87 -5.93 8.21 -1.20
CA LEU A 87 -6.43 8.34 0.16
C LEU A 87 -5.47 9.25 0.94
N ALA A 88 -5.87 10.51 1.15
CA ALA A 88 -5.16 11.45 2.02
C ALA A 88 -5.81 11.47 3.41
N PRO A 89 -5.13 11.97 4.45
CA PRO A 89 -5.77 12.23 5.74
C PRO A 89 -6.88 13.27 5.55
N ASP A 90 -8.10 12.93 5.91
CA ASP A 90 -9.27 13.80 5.82
C ASP A 90 -10.02 13.84 7.14
N GLU A 91 -10.16 12.68 7.79
CA GLU A 91 -10.98 12.55 8.99
C GLU A 91 -10.23 12.97 10.27
N GLY A 92 -10.99 13.35 11.31
CA GLY A 92 -10.40 13.79 12.58
C GLY A 92 -9.52 12.72 13.24
N TRP A 93 -9.82 11.44 13.01
CA TRP A 93 -9.03 10.30 13.51
C TRP A 93 -7.80 9.98 12.64
N GLU A 94 -7.55 10.72 11.58
CA GLU A 94 -6.36 10.62 10.72
C GLU A 94 -5.38 11.80 10.97
N ARG A 95 -5.66 12.69 11.93
CA ARG A 95 -4.90 13.93 12.18
C ARG A 95 -4.26 13.94 13.57
N GLY A 96 -3.06 13.36 13.68
CA GLY A 96 -2.24 13.45 14.90
C GLY A 96 -1.39 14.72 14.98
N LEU A 97 -0.82 14.98 16.16
CA LEU A 97 -0.03 16.20 16.42
C LEU A 97 1.38 16.15 15.81
N ASN A 98 2.05 15.00 15.93
CA ASN A 98 3.44 14.82 15.49
C ASN A 98 3.60 13.89 14.29
N ASN A 99 2.69 12.93 14.15
CA ASN A 99 2.56 11.99 13.04
C ASN A 99 1.08 11.89 12.69
N ALA A 100 0.74 11.63 11.44
CA ALA A 100 -0.65 11.57 11.02
C ALA A 100 -0.84 10.73 9.76
N GLY A 101 -2.09 10.33 9.53
CA GLY A 101 -2.58 10.01 8.21
C GLY A 101 -2.97 8.57 7.97
N THR A 102 -2.93 8.17 6.70
CA THR A 102 -3.41 6.87 6.24
C THR A 102 -2.23 6.01 5.83
N GLU A 103 -1.96 4.97 6.60
CA GLU A 103 -0.73 4.18 6.48
C GLU A 103 -0.98 2.73 6.07
N ASP A 104 0.06 2.11 5.53
CA ASP A 104 0.21 0.66 5.37
C ASP A 104 -1.02 -0.05 4.78
N PRO A 105 -1.55 0.41 3.64
CA PRO A 105 -2.74 -0.17 3.06
C PRO A 105 -2.54 -1.65 2.75
N ARG A 106 -3.61 -2.45 2.87
CA ARG A 106 -3.76 -3.76 2.24
C ARG A 106 -5.09 -3.81 1.53
N THR A 107 -5.09 -4.33 0.32
CA THR A 107 -6.26 -4.41 -0.54
C THR A 107 -6.63 -5.85 -0.85
N THR A 108 -7.92 -6.12 -0.98
CA THR A 108 -8.46 -7.43 -1.37
C THR A 108 -9.64 -7.22 -2.30
N TRP A 109 -9.60 -7.84 -3.49
CA TRP A 109 -10.75 -7.85 -4.39
C TRP A 109 -11.79 -8.85 -3.91
N VAL A 110 -13.06 -8.41 -3.81
CA VAL A 110 -14.20 -9.24 -3.41
C VAL A 110 -15.18 -9.32 -4.58
N PRO A 111 -15.16 -10.42 -5.39
CA PRO A 111 -15.97 -10.53 -6.60
C PRO A 111 -17.47 -10.37 -6.37
N ALA A 112 -18.00 -10.90 -5.25
CA ALA A 112 -19.42 -10.80 -4.91
C ALA A 112 -19.89 -9.36 -4.66
N LEU A 113 -18.97 -8.45 -4.31
CA LEU A 113 -19.26 -7.04 -4.11
C LEU A 113 -18.88 -6.18 -5.32
N GLY A 114 -18.09 -6.72 -6.26
CA GLY A 114 -17.50 -5.93 -7.34
C GLY A 114 -16.56 -4.83 -6.83
N LYS A 115 -15.92 -5.03 -5.67
CA LYS A 115 -15.14 -4.00 -4.98
C LYS A 115 -13.82 -4.51 -4.45
N HIS A 116 -12.82 -3.64 -4.46
CA HIS A 116 -11.64 -3.73 -3.61
C HIS A 116 -12.01 -3.23 -2.21
N LEU A 117 -11.67 -4.01 -1.19
CA LEU A 117 -11.69 -3.58 0.20
C LEU A 117 -10.25 -3.25 0.60
N MET A 118 -10.05 -2.08 1.21
CA MET A 118 -8.79 -1.66 1.81
C MET A 118 -8.92 -1.66 3.32
N THR A 119 -7.97 -2.30 3.98
CA THR A 119 -7.63 -2.02 5.39
C THR A 119 -6.42 -1.11 5.44
N TYR A 120 -6.45 -0.09 6.28
CA TYR A 120 -5.31 0.81 6.48
C TYR A 120 -5.20 1.20 7.95
N VAL A 121 -4.05 1.76 8.34
CA VAL A 121 -3.88 2.36 9.66
C VAL A 121 -4.21 3.84 9.57
N ALA A 122 -5.28 4.28 10.24
CA ALA A 122 -5.53 5.68 10.49
C ALA A 122 -4.73 6.12 11.74
N TYR A 123 -3.76 6.98 11.55
CA TYR A 123 -2.94 7.53 12.64
C TYR A 123 -3.47 8.90 13.04
N GLY A 124 -4.03 9.00 14.25
CA GLY A 124 -4.68 10.20 14.74
C GLY A 124 -4.32 10.58 16.18
N PRO A 125 -5.13 11.44 16.82
CA PRO A 125 -4.83 11.96 18.16
C PRO A 125 -4.84 10.88 19.26
N LEU A 126 -5.47 9.73 18.99
CA LEU A 126 -5.55 8.59 19.92
C LEU A 126 -4.59 7.45 19.52
N GLY A 127 -3.64 7.71 18.62
CA GLY A 127 -2.71 6.71 18.09
C GLY A 127 -3.27 5.94 16.88
N PRO A 128 -2.58 4.85 16.47
CA PRO A 128 -2.95 4.09 15.29
C PRO A 128 -4.24 3.28 15.52
N ARG A 129 -5.14 3.33 14.53
CA ARG A 129 -6.38 2.53 14.49
C ARG A 129 -6.52 1.86 13.14
N LEU A 130 -7.04 0.64 13.15
CA LEU A 130 -7.43 -0.03 11.91
C LEU A 130 -8.69 0.65 11.36
N ALA A 131 -8.65 1.04 10.09
CA ALA A 131 -9.75 1.65 9.37
C ALA A 131 -9.97 0.93 8.03
N PHE A 132 -11.14 1.14 7.44
CA PHE A 132 -11.58 0.49 6.21
C PHE A 132 -12.00 1.50 5.15
N ALA A 133 -11.76 1.15 3.90
CA ALA A 133 -12.35 1.82 2.75
C ALA A 133 -12.65 0.82 1.63
N HIS A 134 -13.51 1.18 0.69
CA HIS A 134 -13.73 0.36 -0.51
C HIS A 134 -13.68 1.18 -1.79
N SER A 135 -13.34 0.52 -2.90
CA SER A 135 -13.23 1.14 -4.22
C SER A 135 -13.58 0.15 -5.33
N GLU A 136 -14.18 0.64 -6.41
CA GLU A 136 -14.42 -0.14 -7.63
C GLU A 136 -13.22 -0.08 -8.60
N ASP A 137 -12.41 0.99 -8.52
CA ASP A 137 -11.44 1.36 -9.56
C ASP A 137 -10.01 1.66 -9.05
N LEU A 138 -9.78 1.50 -7.74
CA LEU A 138 -8.56 1.84 -7.00
C LEU A 138 -8.25 3.34 -6.88
N ARG A 139 -9.09 4.22 -7.45
CA ARG A 139 -8.89 5.67 -7.51
C ARG A 139 -9.81 6.39 -6.55
N SER A 140 -11.08 6.01 -6.55
CA SER A 140 -12.11 6.59 -5.70
C SER A 140 -12.37 5.67 -4.52
N TRP A 141 -12.09 6.14 -3.30
CA TRP A 141 -12.24 5.35 -2.07
C TRP A 141 -13.31 5.95 -1.15
N GLU A 142 -14.26 5.11 -0.75
CA GLU A 142 -15.26 5.43 0.28
C GLU A 142 -14.82 4.83 1.62
N ARG A 143 -14.65 5.67 2.64
CA ARG A 143 -14.27 5.24 4.00
C ARG A 143 -15.46 4.63 4.73
N LEU A 144 -15.21 3.62 5.55
CA LEU A 144 -16.21 2.92 6.36
C LEU A 144 -15.96 3.05 7.88
N GLY A 145 -15.04 3.93 8.27
CA GLY A 145 -14.56 4.10 9.65
C GLY A 145 -13.13 3.61 9.85
#